data_AF-A0A2N0XM20-F1
#
_entry.id   AF-A0A2N0XM20-F1
#
_cell.length_a   1.000
_cell.length_b   1.000
_cell.length_c   1.000
_cell.angle_alpha   90.00
_cell.angle_beta   90.00
_cell.angle_gamma   90.00
#
_symmetry.space_group_name_H-M   'P 1'
#
loop_
_entity.id
_entity.type
_entity.pdbx_description
1 polymer ?
#
loop_
_entity_poly.entity_id
_entity_poly.type
_entity_poly.pdbx_seq_one_letter_code
_entity_poly.pdbx_strand_id
1 'polypeptide(L)'
;MKISVDVHNYMETLVGNRLGEPDYSESYDSEQLADLACIALNQLRPIYIRHDIDFLSALPEERLVVLRKQVDDALIAAESMIKDDRRKRTEDSIPVIFTKPRRHDDDELEWYEVPILKKKEE
;
A
#
# COMPACT_ATOMS: atom_id res chain seq x y z
N MET A 1 -3.67 10.18 -18.17
CA MET A 1 -3.20 9.19 -19.16
C MET A 1 -2.97 7.88 -18.41
N LYS A 2 -3.81 6.85 -18.61
CA LYS A 2 -3.52 5.49 -18.11
C LYS A 2 -2.44 4.91 -19.04
N ILE A 3 -1.35 4.37 -18.47
CA ILE A 3 -0.20 3.85 -19.25
C ILE A 3 -0.62 2.70 -20.18
N SER A 4 -1.57 1.87 -19.75
CA SER A 4 -2.29 0.83 -20.51
C SER A 4 -3.48 0.37 -19.66
N VAL A 5 -4.50 -0.28 -20.23
CA VAL A 5 -5.53 -0.99 -19.44
C VAL A 5 -4.90 -2.19 -18.71
N ASP A 6 -3.83 -2.73 -19.27
CA ASP A 6 -3.17 -3.95 -18.80
C ASP A 6 -2.04 -3.66 -17.81
N VAL A 7 -1.71 -2.40 -17.48
CA VAL A 7 -0.65 -2.08 -16.51
C VAL A 7 -1.28 -1.43 -15.29
N HIS A 8 -1.17 -2.09 -14.14
CA HIS A 8 -1.77 -1.69 -12.87
C HIS A 8 -0.82 -1.91 -11.71
N ASN A 9 -1.11 -1.24 -10.60
CA ASN A 9 -0.38 -1.44 -9.35
C ASN A 9 -0.94 -2.67 -8.64
N TYR A 10 -0.15 -3.72 -8.47
CA TYR A 10 -0.58 -4.95 -7.80
C TYR A 10 -1.07 -4.70 -6.35
N MET A 11 -0.58 -3.65 -5.69
CA MET A 11 -1.05 -3.28 -4.35
C MET A 11 -2.53 -2.87 -4.36
N GLU A 12 -3.07 -2.37 -5.48
CA GLU A 12 -4.52 -2.10 -5.63
C GLU A 12 -5.33 -3.39 -5.52
N THR A 13 -4.84 -4.50 -6.10
CA THR A 13 -5.47 -5.82 -5.98
C THR A 13 -5.47 -6.30 -4.53
N LEU A 14 -4.35 -6.18 -3.82
CA LEU A 14 -4.26 -6.61 -2.43
C LEU A 14 -5.16 -5.77 -1.50
N VAL A 15 -5.13 -4.45 -1.65
CA VAL A 15 -5.98 -3.53 -0.87
C VAL A 15 -7.46 -3.81 -1.16
N GLY A 16 -7.83 -3.97 -2.42
CA GLY A 16 -9.21 -4.26 -2.82
C GLY A 16 -9.71 -5.58 -2.24
N ASN A 17 -8.90 -6.63 -2.28
CA ASN A 17 -9.23 -7.92 -1.67
C ASN A 17 -9.47 -7.79 -0.17
N ARG A 18 -8.60 -7.07 0.55
CA ARG A 18 -8.71 -6.89 2.00
C ARG A 18 -9.93 -6.05 2.38
N LEU A 19 -10.21 -4.98 1.64
CA LEU A 19 -11.41 -4.15 1.84
C LEU A 19 -12.72 -4.86 1.50
N GLY A 20 -12.66 -5.92 0.69
CA GLY A 20 -13.81 -6.77 0.37
C GLY A 20 -14.17 -7.77 1.47
N GLU A 21 -13.35 -7.90 2.51
CA GLU A 21 -13.66 -8.76 3.65
C GLU A 21 -14.77 -8.14 4.54
N PRO A 22 -15.61 -8.96 5.20
CA PRO A 22 -16.78 -8.49 5.95
C PRO A 22 -16.48 -7.37 6.94
N ASP A 23 -15.35 -7.46 7.64
CA ASP A 23 -14.92 -6.48 8.64
C ASP A 23 -14.81 -5.05 8.07
N TYR A 24 -14.53 -4.91 6.76
CA TYR A 24 -14.53 -3.61 6.06
C TYR A 24 -15.80 -3.40 5.25
N SER A 25 -16.22 -4.38 4.44
CA SER A 25 -17.32 -4.21 3.50
C SER A 25 -18.69 -4.00 4.17
N GLU A 26 -18.89 -4.52 5.38
CA GLU A 26 -20.12 -4.32 6.16
C GLU A 26 -20.03 -3.10 7.10
N SER A 27 -18.82 -2.67 7.44
CA SER A 27 -18.57 -1.57 8.39
C SER A 27 -18.53 -0.19 7.73
N TYR A 28 -18.24 -0.11 6.43
CA TYR A 28 -17.99 1.13 5.71
C TYR A 28 -18.81 1.21 4.43
N ASP A 29 -19.26 2.41 4.09
CA ASP A 29 -19.90 2.66 2.80
C ASP A 29 -18.88 2.73 1.64
N SER A 30 -19.37 2.78 0.41
CA SER A 30 -18.50 2.80 -0.78
C SER A 30 -17.58 4.02 -0.87
N GLU A 31 -17.99 5.18 -0.35
CA GLU A 31 -17.15 6.38 -0.36
C GLU A 31 -16.05 6.25 0.69
N GLN A 32 -16.38 5.76 1.88
CA GLN A 32 -15.43 5.49 2.96
C GLN A 32 -14.41 4.41 2.57
N LEU A 33 -14.84 3.34 1.90
CA LEU A 33 -13.93 2.31 1.37
C LEU A 33 -12.98 2.88 0.32
N ALA A 34 -13.46 3.77 -0.55
CA ALA A 34 -12.60 4.45 -1.52
C ALA A 34 -11.57 5.38 -0.84
N ASP A 35 -11.97 6.10 0.21
CA ASP A 35 -11.08 6.93 1.02
C ASP A 35 -10.02 6.09 1.75
N LEU A 36 -10.42 4.96 2.35
CA LEU A 36 -9.49 4.00 2.98
C LEU A 36 -8.47 3.48 1.96
N ALA A 37 -8.94 3.04 0.79
CA ALA A 37 -8.07 2.57 -0.28
C ALA A 37 -7.06 3.64 -0.70
N CYS A 38 -7.52 4.89 -0.90
CA CYS A 38 -6.68 6.01 -1.28
C CYS A 38 -5.58 6.29 -0.25
N ILE A 39 -5.95 6.37 1.04
CA ILE A 39 -5.02 6.65 2.13
C ILE A 39 -4.01 5.50 2.31
N ALA A 40 -4.45 4.25 2.21
CA ALA A 40 -3.58 3.08 2.32
C ALA A 40 -2.60 3.00 1.15
N LEU A 41 -3.06 3.16 -0.10
CA LEU A 41 -2.20 3.09 -1.28
C LEU A 41 -1.12 4.17 -1.30
N ASN A 42 -1.38 5.35 -0.74
CA ASN A 42 -0.39 6.41 -0.60
C ASN A 42 0.74 6.08 0.40
N GLN A 43 0.55 5.07 1.26
CA GLN A 43 1.56 4.63 2.23
C GLN A 43 2.37 3.42 1.72
N LEU A 44 1.86 2.73 0.70
CA LEU A 44 2.44 1.50 0.17
C LEU A 44 3.40 1.81 -1.00
N ARG A 45 4.44 0.98 -1.17
CA ARG A 45 5.27 1.06 -2.36
C ARG A 45 4.47 0.50 -3.56
N PRO A 46 4.30 1.27 -4.65
CA PRO A 46 3.57 0.78 -5.81
C PRO A 46 4.39 -0.27 -6.57
N ILE A 47 3.75 -1.35 -7.00
CA ILE A 47 4.36 -2.43 -7.80
C ILE A 47 3.57 -2.52 -9.10
N TYR A 48 4.06 -1.86 -10.15
CA TYR A 48 3.40 -1.87 -11.45
C TYR A 48 3.74 -3.12 -12.24
N ILE A 49 2.72 -3.89 -12.57
CA ILE A 49 2.82 -5.14 -13.32
C ILE A 49 1.87 -5.13 -14.51
N ARG A 50 2.08 -6.06 -15.44
CA ARG A 50 1.13 -6.29 -16.54
C ARG A 50 0.19 -7.46 -16.28
N HIS A 51 0.72 -8.58 -15.82
CA HIS A 51 -0.04 -9.81 -15.59
C HIS A 51 0.22 -10.34 -14.18
N ASP A 52 -0.83 -10.46 -13.37
CA ASP A 52 -0.76 -10.99 -12.01
C ASP A 52 -0.17 -12.40 -11.96
N ILE A 53 -0.46 -13.23 -12.97
CA ILE A 53 0.02 -14.61 -13.06
C ILE A 53 1.55 -14.63 -13.15
N ASP A 54 2.14 -13.82 -14.04
CA ASP A 54 3.59 -13.76 -14.20
C ASP A 54 4.26 -13.28 -12.92
N PHE A 55 3.72 -12.23 -12.31
CA PHE A 55 4.23 -11.68 -11.06
C PHE A 55 4.18 -12.70 -9.91
N LEU A 56 3.02 -13.32 -9.70
CA LEU A 56 2.83 -14.32 -8.64
C LEU A 56 3.67 -15.58 -8.88
N SER A 57 3.89 -15.98 -10.13
CA SER A 57 4.72 -17.15 -10.44
C SER A 57 6.21 -16.95 -10.11
N ALA A 58 6.68 -15.71 -10.08
CA ALA A 58 8.05 -15.33 -9.77
C ALA A 58 8.24 -14.83 -8.34
N LEU A 59 7.16 -14.62 -7.59
CA LEU A 59 7.18 -14.08 -6.23
C LEU A 59 7.25 -15.21 -5.19
N PRO A 60 8.22 -15.20 -4.25
CA PRO A 60 8.22 -16.14 -3.13
C PRO A 60 6.96 -16.01 -2.25
N GLU A 61 6.49 -17.12 -1.69
CA GLU A 61 5.28 -17.13 -0.86
C GLU A 61 5.43 -16.25 0.39
N GLU A 62 6.60 -16.29 1.02
CA GLU A 62 6.92 -15.49 2.20
C GLU A 62 6.80 -13.99 1.91
N ARG A 63 7.14 -13.57 0.68
CA ARG A 63 6.99 -12.17 0.26
C ARG A 63 5.55 -11.77 0.08
N LEU A 64 4.71 -12.65 -0.45
CA LEU A 64 3.28 -12.37 -0.53
C LEU A 64 2.67 -12.16 0.86
N VAL A 65 3.11 -12.92 1.86
CA VAL A 65 2.70 -12.73 3.26
C VAL A 65 3.13 -11.35 3.78
N VAL A 66 4.37 -10.94 3.50
CA VAL A 66 4.86 -9.60 3.88
C VAL A 66 4.05 -8.49 3.22
N LEU A 67 3.76 -8.60 1.92
CA LEU A 67 2.95 -7.60 1.19
C LEU A 67 1.53 -7.47 1.77
N ARG A 68 0.90 -8.61 2.12
CA ARG A 68 -0.42 -8.60 2.77
C ARG A 68 -0.37 -7.93 4.14
N LYS A 69 0.64 -8.23 4.95
CA LYS A 69 0.83 -7.58 6.25
C LYS A 69 1.03 -6.07 6.11
N GLN A 70 1.78 -5.62 5.11
CA GLN A 70 1.95 -4.18 4.84
C GLN A 70 0.61 -3.52 4.49
N VAL A 71 -0.25 -4.20 3.72
CA VAL A 71 -1.60 -3.73 3.41
C VAL A 71 -2.46 -3.62 4.67
N ASP A 72 -2.42 -4.62 5.55
CA ASP A 72 -3.13 -4.58 6.83
C ASP A 72 -2.68 -3.40 7.69
N ASP A 73 -1.36 -3.23 7.86
CA ASP A 73 -0.78 -2.12 8.64
C ASP A 73 -1.20 -0.75 8.06
N ALA A 74 -1.19 -0.61 6.73
CA ALA A 74 -1.59 0.62 6.04
C ALA A 74 -3.09 0.91 6.17
N LEU A 75 -3.94 -0.12 6.16
CA LEU A 75 -5.39 0.02 6.35
C LEU A 75 -5.75 0.37 7.79
N ILE A 76 -5.09 -0.22 8.79
CA ILE A 76 -5.24 0.16 10.20
C ILE A 76 -4.87 1.63 10.40
N ALA A 77 -3.75 2.07 9.78
CA ALA A 77 -3.35 3.47 9.81
C ALA A 77 -4.39 4.38 9.13
N ALA A 78 -4.92 3.97 7.97
CA ALA A 78 -5.96 4.70 7.25
C ALA A 78 -7.26 4.83 8.07
N GLU A 79 -7.69 3.75 8.71
CA GLU A 79 -8.89 3.69 9.54
C GLU A 79 -8.81 4.66 10.71
N SER A 80 -7.65 4.74 11.39
CA SER A 80 -7.41 5.71 12.45
C SER A 80 -7.59 7.15 11.97
N MET A 81 -7.16 7.47 10.74
CA MET A 81 -7.26 8.80 10.17
C MET A 81 -8.70 9.21 9.82
N ILE A 82 -9.55 8.25 9.43
CA ILE A 82 -10.96 8.52 9.11
C ILE A 82 -11.79 8.66 10.39
N LYS A 83 -11.57 7.78 11.38
CA LYS A 83 -12.29 7.83 12.68
C LYS A 83 -11.95 9.10 13.47
N ASP A 84 -10.69 9.54 13.46
CA ASP A 84 -10.25 10.75 14.17
C ASP A 84 -10.46 12.06 13.39
N ASP A 85 -11.38 12.08 12.40
CA ASP A 85 -11.72 13.17 11.46
C ASP A 85 -10.97 14.48 11.72
N ARG A 86 -9.73 14.55 11.20
CA ARG A 86 -8.82 15.68 11.38
C ARG A 86 -9.36 16.99 10.78
N ARG A 87 -10.39 16.93 9.93
CA ARG A 87 -11.02 18.12 9.33
C ARG A 87 -11.88 18.90 10.33
N LYS A 88 -12.24 18.30 11.48
CA LYS A 88 -12.99 18.97 12.55
C LYS A 88 -12.10 19.60 13.63
N ARG A 89 -10.80 19.29 13.66
CA ARG A 89 -9.84 19.84 14.64
C ARG A 89 -8.98 20.91 13.96
N THR A 90 -9.46 22.15 13.98
CA THR A 90 -8.79 23.31 13.34
C THR A 90 -7.48 23.71 14.04
N GLU A 91 -7.27 23.38 15.31
CA GLU A 91 -6.09 23.83 16.05
C GLU A 91 -5.72 22.72 17.03
N ASP A 92 -4.63 21.99 16.77
CA ASP A 92 -3.68 21.52 17.79
C ASP A 92 -2.71 20.50 17.19
N SER A 93 -1.42 20.88 17.18
CA SER A 93 -0.23 20.01 17.14
C SER A 93 -0.34 18.74 16.29
N ILE A 94 -0.09 18.90 14.99
CA ILE A 94 0.01 17.81 14.03
C ILE A 94 1.23 16.94 14.37
N PRO A 95 1.09 15.65 14.73
CA PRO A 95 2.21 14.73 14.56
C PRO A 95 2.40 14.58 13.05
N VAL A 96 3.44 15.21 12.52
CA VAL A 96 3.96 14.88 11.19
C VAL A 96 4.26 13.39 11.26
N ILE A 97 3.39 12.56 10.68
CA ILE A 97 3.74 11.19 10.39
C ILE A 97 4.83 11.34 9.34
N PHE A 98 6.08 11.35 9.79
CA PHE A 98 7.17 10.99 8.92
C PHE A 98 6.83 9.57 8.48
N THR A 99 6.21 9.46 7.31
CA THR A 99 6.36 8.29 6.46
C THR A 99 7.83 8.26 6.06
N LYS A 100 8.72 8.02 7.02
CA LYS A 100 9.65 6.96 6.76
C LYS A 100 8.71 5.77 6.66
N PRO A 101 8.35 5.27 5.46
CA PRO A 101 8.02 3.85 5.41
C PRO A 101 9.09 3.21 6.29
N ARG A 102 8.70 2.33 7.21
CA ARG A 102 9.66 1.31 7.62
C ARG A 102 9.96 0.55 6.34
N ARG A 103 10.77 1.14 5.46
CA ARG A 103 11.67 0.39 4.63
C ARG A 103 12.39 -0.40 5.70
N HIS A 104 12.09 -1.68 5.75
CA HIS A 104 13.14 -2.60 6.08
C HIS A 104 14.23 -2.33 5.05
N ASP A 105 15.02 -1.27 5.25
CA ASP A 105 16.21 -0.98 4.44
C ASP A 105 17.20 -2.16 4.58
N ASP A 106 16.99 -3.00 5.60
CA ASP A 106 17.70 -4.23 5.91
C ASP A 106 17.12 -5.49 5.22
N ASP A 107 15.94 -5.45 4.57
CA ASP A 107 15.42 -6.61 3.84
C ASP A 107 16.12 -6.73 2.48
N GLU A 108 16.40 -7.97 2.05
CA GLU A 108 16.91 -8.22 0.70
C GLU A 108 15.99 -7.56 -0.34
N LEU A 109 16.58 -6.83 -1.28
CA LEU A 109 15.85 -6.19 -2.37
C LEU A 109 15.36 -7.27 -3.34
N GLU A 110 14.07 -7.27 -3.61
CA GLU A 110 13.50 -8.11 -4.67
C GLU A 110 14.05 -7.70 -6.04
N TRP A 111 13.97 -8.61 -7.02
CA TRP A 111 14.49 -8.37 -8.37
C TRP A 111 13.91 -7.10 -9.04
N TYR A 112 12.67 -6.73 -8.68
CA TYR A 112 12.00 -5.52 -9.15
C TYR A 112 12.30 -4.27 -8.30
N GLU A 113 13.02 -4.41 -7.18
CA GLU A 113 13.43 -3.32 -6.29
C GLU A 113 14.90 -2.94 -6.45
N VAL A 114 15.68 -3.73 -7.17
CA VAL A 114 17.09 -3.46 -7.41
C VAL A 114 17.26 -2.11 -8.12
N PRO A 115 18.13 -1.22 -7.60
CA PRO A 115 18.42 0.06 -8.25
C PRO A 115 18.95 -0.14 -9.67
N ILE A 116 18.35 0.57 -10.64
CA ILE A 116 18.78 0.55 -12.04
C ILE A 116 20.23 1.03 -12.17
N LEU A 117 20.60 2.04 -11.38
CA LEU A 117 21.96 2.56 -11.31
C LEU A 117 22.65 2.01 -10.07
N LYS A 118 23.75 1.28 -10.27
CA LYS A 118 24.66 0.95 -9.17
C LYS A 118 25.26 2.25 -8.67
N LYS A 119 25.13 2.52 -7.37
CA LYS A 119 25.81 3.66 -6.73
C LYS A 119 27.31 3.46 -6.95
N LYS A 120 27.99 4.43 -7.58
CA LYS A 120 29.45 4.41 -7.61
C LYS A 120 29.91 4.50 -6.16
N GLU A 121 30.68 3.50 -5.73
CA GLU A 121 31.45 3.59 -4.49
C GLU A 121 32.51 4.68 -4.72
N GLU A 122 32.45 5.75 -3.94
CA GLU A 122 33.49 6.79 -3.84
C GLU A 122 34.50 6.41 -2.76
#